data_AF-A0A5C2FM04-F1
#
_entry.id   AF-A0A5C2FM04-F1
#
_cell.length_a   1.000
_cell.length_b   1.000
_cell.length_c   1.000
_cell.angle_alpha   90.00
_cell.angle_beta   90.00
_cell.angle_gamma   90.00
#
_symmetry.space_group_name_H-M   'P 1'
#
loop_
_entity.id
_entity.type
_entity.pdbx_description
1 polymer ?
#
loop_
_entity_poly.entity_id
_entity_poly.type
_entity_poly.pdbx_seq_one_letter_code
_entity_poly.pdbx_strand_id
1 'polypeptide(L)'
;MTILSFAEQSAWMRSMRPLATRIEFVFNDGDEGHPLLELLAHLDSKRTVGVGPGYGYYERGRPTVVKRSYAYDRGIIRAIESLGCFFPEAGNNEQWTELGDVDVIFLDHRGKMLGATVTHEGMIITPEDEEHMTR
;
A
#
# COMPACT_ATOMS: atom_id res chain seq x y z
N MET A 1 8.20 -16.53 7.18
CA MET A 1 7.07 -15.65 6.84
C MET A 1 5.99 -16.49 6.21
N THR A 2 4.75 -16.39 6.69
CA THR A 2 3.61 -17.04 6.06
C THR A 2 3.16 -16.16 4.90
N ILE A 3 3.14 -16.70 3.68
CA ILE A 3 2.61 -15.98 2.52
C ILE A 3 1.09 -15.90 2.67
N LEU A 4 0.56 -14.68 2.74
CA LEU A 4 -0.88 -14.47 2.84
C LEU A 4 -1.55 -14.82 1.51
N SER A 5 -2.57 -15.66 1.54
CA SER A 5 -3.43 -15.93 0.39
C SER A 5 -4.17 -14.67 -0.06
N PHE A 6 -4.69 -14.68 -1.29
CA PHE A 6 -5.51 -13.58 -1.80
C PHE A 6 -6.66 -13.21 -0.84
N ALA A 7 -7.34 -14.23 -0.28
CA ALA A 7 -8.46 -14.04 0.64
C ALA A 7 -8.02 -13.39 1.96
N GLU A 8 -6.85 -13.75 2.49
CA GLU A 8 -6.30 -13.16 3.71
C GLU A 8 -5.86 -11.71 3.49
N GLN A 9 -5.21 -11.41 2.36
CA GLN A 9 -4.86 -10.03 1.98
C GLN A 9 -6.11 -9.16 1.82
N SER A 10 -7.14 -9.67 1.15
CA SER A 10 -8.44 -9.00 1.00
C SER A 10 -9.12 -8.79 2.36
N ALA A 11 -9.14 -9.81 3.23
CA ALA A 11 -9.72 -9.71 4.57
C ALA A 11 -8.99 -8.65 5.43
N TRP A 12 -7.65 -8.61 5.33
CA TRP A 12 -6.83 -7.61 6.00
C TRP A 12 -7.16 -6.18 5.53
N MET A 13 -7.23 -5.92 4.21
CA MET A 13 -7.65 -4.61 3.70
C MET A 13 -9.07 -4.24 4.19
N ARG A 14 -9.97 -5.23 4.20
CA ARG A 14 -11.37 -5.02 4.59
C ARG A 14 -11.53 -4.71 6.07
N SER A 15 -10.64 -5.20 6.94
CA SER A 15 -10.67 -4.91 8.37
C SER A 15 -10.33 -3.44 8.68
N MET A 16 -9.54 -2.78 7.82
CA MET A 16 -9.15 -1.36 7.97
C MET A 16 -10.26 -0.38 7.59
N ARG A 17 -11.24 -0.82 6.79
CA ARG A 17 -12.30 0.04 6.21
C ARG A 17 -13.07 0.91 7.21
N PRO A 18 -13.39 0.46 8.44
CA PRO A 18 -14.14 1.29 9.39
C PRO A 18 -13.37 2.51 9.89
N LEU A 19 -12.03 2.48 9.80
CA LEU A 19 -11.14 3.51 10.36
C LEU A 19 -10.37 4.28 9.28
N ALA A 20 -10.16 3.67 8.12
CA ALA A 20 -9.41 4.27 7.02
C ALA A 20 -10.16 5.47 6.43
N THR A 21 -9.47 6.61 6.34
CA THR A 21 -9.97 7.83 5.68
C THR A 21 -9.09 8.27 4.53
N ARG A 22 -7.84 7.81 4.48
CA ARG A 22 -6.94 7.99 3.35
C ARG A 22 -6.19 6.69 3.06
N ILE A 23 -5.79 6.53 1.80
CA ILE A 23 -4.86 5.51 1.36
C ILE A 23 -3.73 6.21 0.60
N GLU A 24 -2.50 5.85 0.89
CA GLU A 24 -1.33 6.29 0.15
C GLU A 24 -0.70 5.12 -0.60
N PHE A 25 -0.38 5.36 -1.87
CA PHE A 25 0.38 4.46 -2.72
C PHE A 25 1.77 5.04 -2.93
N VAL A 26 2.79 4.25 -2.69
CA VAL A 26 4.19 4.61 -2.87
C VAL A 26 4.76 3.76 -3.99
N PHE A 27 4.84 4.35 -5.18
CA PHE A 27 5.31 3.71 -6.41
C PHE A 27 6.84 3.75 -6.46
N ASN A 28 7.46 2.60 -6.20
CA ASN A 28 8.90 2.48 -6.05
C ASN A 28 9.64 2.62 -7.40
N ASP A 29 8.99 2.19 -8.48
CA ASP A 29 9.48 2.28 -9.87
C ASP A 29 8.85 3.43 -10.68
N GLY A 30 8.13 4.34 -10.01
CA GLY A 30 7.39 5.42 -10.65
C GLY A 30 5.95 5.04 -11.00
N ASP A 31 5.11 6.04 -11.24
CA ASP A 31 3.66 5.89 -11.40
C ASP A 31 3.16 6.04 -12.84
N GLU A 32 4.05 6.38 -13.78
CA GLU A 32 3.67 6.64 -15.18
C GLU A 32 3.18 5.37 -15.86
N GLY A 33 1.97 5.41 -16.43
CA GLY A 33 1.35 4.26 -17.11
C GLY A 33 0.95 3.10 -16.20
N HIS A 34 1.01 3.26 -14.87
CA HIS A 34 0.69 2.18 -13.95
C HIS A 34 -0.81 1.83 -14.00
N PRO A 35 -1.20 0.54 -14.14
CA PRO A 35 -2.61 0.13 -14.35
C PRO A 35 -3.54 0.54 -13.19
N LEU A 36 -3.02 0.58 -11.96
CA LEU A 36 -3.73 1.12 -10.80
C LEU A 36 -4.28 2.54 -11.05
N LEU A 37 -3.57 3.40 -11.79
CA LEU A 37 -4.03 4.77 -12.04
C LEU A 37 -5.25 4.81 -12.95
N GLU A 38 -5.36 3.89 -13.91
CA GLU A 38 -6.53 3.78 -14.77
C GLU A 38 -7.75 3.31 -13.98
N LEU A 39 -7.57 2.28 -13.13
CA LEU A 39 -8.62 1.77 -12.25
C LEU A 39 -9.13 2.83 -11.26
N LEU A 40 -8.25 3.75 -10.85
CA LEU A 40 -8.56 4.85 -9.92
C LEU A 40 -8.78 6.20 -10.62
N ALA A 41 -8.91 6.24 -11.96
CA ALA A 41 -9.00 7.50 -12.72
C ALA A 41 -10.21 8.38 -12.34
N HIS A 42 -11.22 7.78 -11.69
CA HIS A 42 -12.40 8.46 -11.18
C HIS A 42 -12.20 9.12 -9.80
N LEU A 43 -11.04 8.94 -9.16
CA LEU A 43 -10.71 9.49 -7.85
C LEU A 43 -9.61 10.55 -7.96
N ASP A 44 -9.78 11.63 -7.21
CA ASP A 44 -8.74 12.64 -7.08
C ASP A 44 -7.59 12.14 -6.18
N SER A 45 -6.36 12.38 -6.63
CA SER A 45 -5.15 12.09 -5.86
C SER A 45 -4.24 13.29 -5.75
N LYS A 46 -3.58 13.40 -4.59
CA LYS A 46 -2.42 14.28 -4.44
C LYS A 46 -1.16 13.51 -4.79
N ARG A 47 -0.55 13.84 -5.92
CA ARG A 47 0.77 13.31 -6.32
C ARG A 47 1.89 14.11 -5.66
N THR A 48 2.87 13.42 -5.10
CA THR A 48 4.09 14.00 -4.50
C THR A 48 5.30 13.21 -4.98
N VAL A 49 6.34 13.88 -5.43
CA VAL A 49 7.63 13.26 -5.74
C VAL A 49 8.51 13.37 -4.50
N GLY A 50 9.10 12.26 -4.10
CA GLY A 50 9.87 12.13 -2.88
C GLY A 50 9.01 11.72 -1.69
N VAL A 51 9.48 10.73 -0.95
CA VAL A 51 8.91 10.28 0.31
C VAL A 51 9.94 10.50 1.41
N GLY A 52 9.56 11.20 2.49
CA GLY A 52 10.43 11.33 3.67
C GLY A 52 10.50 10.02 4.47
N PRO A 53 11.34 9.95 5.51
CA PRO A 53 11.24 8.88 6.51
C PRO A 53 9.82 8.82 7.10
N GLY A 54 9.29 7.62 7.34
CA GLY A 54 7.95 7.47 7.92
C GLY A 54 7.35 6.07 7.83
N TYR A 55 6.23 5.88 8.55
CA TYR A 55 5.40 4.66 8.58
C TYR A 55 6.11 3.38 9.06
N GLY A 56 7.19 3.53 9.83
CA GLY A 56 7.89 2.41 10.46
C GLY A 56 9.02 1.77 9.64
N TYR A 57 9.06 1.89 8.31
CA TYR A 57 10.05 1.13 7.49
C TYR A 57 10.96 1.95 6.59
N TYR A 58 10.71 3.25 6.41
CA TYR A 58 11.65 4.12 5.71
C TYR A 58 12.56 4.85 6.71
N GLU A 59 13.75 4.29 6.96
CA GLU A 59 14.79 4.97 7.75
C GLU A 59 15.35 6.21 7.04
N ARG A 60 15.33 6.21 5.70
CA ARG A 60 15.85 7.29 4.86
C ARG A 60 14.78 7.77 3.89
N GLY A 61 14.81 9.06 3.60
CA GLY A 61 13.98 9.62 2.53
C GLY A 61 14.34 9.03 1.17
N ARG A 62 13.32 8.81 0.33
CA ARG A 62 13.41 8.27 -1.02
C ARG A 62 12.98 9.36 -2.00
N PRO A 63 13.90 10.23 -2.47
CA PRO A 63 13.56 11.46 -3.18
C PRO A 63 13.01 11.25 -4.59
N THR A 64 13.22 10.08 -5.19
CA THR A 64 12.81 9.76 -6.56
C THR A 64 11.47 9.01 -6.63
N VAL A 65 11.01 8.48 -5.50
CA VAL A 65 9.80 7.66 -5.41
C VAL A 65 8.56 8.54 -5.51
N VAL A 66 7.50 8.04 -6.15
CA VAL A 66 6.26 8.79 -6.31
C VAL A 66 5.23 8.31 -5.31
N LYS A 67 4.66 9.25 -4.56
CA LYS A 67 3.51 8.99 -3.68
C LYS A 67 2.23 9.56 -4.27
N ARG A 68 1.15 8.78 -4.27
CA ARG A 68 -0.20 9.27 -4.52
C ARG A 68 -1.10 9.02 -3.32
N SER A 69 -1.72 10.08 -2.84
CA SER A 69 -2.56 10.06 -1.65
C SER A 69 -4.01 10.33 -2.03
N TYR A 70 -4.89 9.38 -1.74
CA TYR A 70 -6.31 9.38 -2.07
C TYR A 70 -7.15 9.51 -0.80
N ALA A 71 -8.34 10.11 -0.91
CA ALA A 71 -9.38 9.86 0.09
C ALA A 71 -9.80 8.39 -0.01
N TYR A 72 -10.09 7.75 1.13
CA TYR A 72 -10.52 6.36 1.14
C TYR A 72 -11.83 6.20 0.33
N ASP A 73 -11.81 5.29 -0.63
CA ASP A 73 -12.99 4.84 -1.37
C ASP A 73 -12.98 3.30 -1.45
N ARG A 74 -14.18 2.68 -1.43
CA ARG A 74 -14.30 1.21 -1.48
C ARG A 74 -13.81 0.63 -2.81
N GLY A 75 -13.84 1.41 -3.88
CA GLY A 75 -13.28 1.10 -5.19
C GLY A 75 -11.76 0.89 -5.16
N ILE A 76 -11.05 1.49 -4.20
CA ILE A 76 -9.60 1.30 -4.05
C ILE A 76 -9.27 -0.16 -3.73
N ILE A 77 -9.98 -0.76 -2.77
CA ILE A 77 -9.79 -2.19 -2.43
C ILE A 77 -10.10 -3.07 -3.64
N ARG A 78 -11.16 -2.76 -4.39
CA ARG A 78 -11.50 -3.51 -5.61
C ARG A 78 -10.44 -3.41 -6.69
N ALA A 79 -9.80 -2.24 -6.84
CA ALA A 79 -8.71 -2.04 -7.79
C ALA A 79 -7.47 -2.86 -7.40
N ILE A 80 -7.12 -2.88 -6.11
CA ILE A 80 -6.02 -3.72 -5.59
C ILE A 80 -6.35 -5.20 -5.79
N GLU A 81 -7.57 -5.63 -5.46
CA GLU A 81 -8.05 -6.99 -5.69
C GLU A 81 -7.99 -7.39 -7.18
N SER A 82 -8.38 -6.49 -8.11
CA SER A 82 -8.30 -6.77 -9.55
C SER A 82 -6.87 -6.88 -10.10
N LEU A 83 -5.90 -6.29 -9.41
CA LEU A 83 -4.48 -6.40 -9.73
C LEU A 83 -3.79 -7.58 -9.02
N GLY A 84 -4.55 -8.46 -8.36
CA GLY A 84 -4.02 -9.65 -7.70
C GLY A 84 -3.59 -9.47 -6.24
N CYS A 85 -4.01 -8.38 -5.57
CA CYS A 85 -3.57 -7.97 -4.23
C CYS A 85 -2.09 -7.55 -4.16
N PHE A 86 -1.49 -7.52 -2.96
CA PHE A 86 -0.14 -6.99 -2.71
C PHE A 86 0.96 -8.01 -3.02
N PHE A 87 0.71 -9.28 -2.69
CA PHE A 87 1.69 -10.36 -2.78
C PHE A 87 1.15 -11.51 -3.63
N PRO A 88 1.99 -12.14 -4.46
CA PRO A 88 1.63 -13.36 -5.17
C PRO A 88 1.21 -14.49 -4.22
N GLU A 89 0.29 -15.34 -4.67
CA GLU A 89 -0.12 -16.52 -3.90
C GLU A 89 0.99 -17.58 -3.80
N ALA A 90 0.91 -18.41 -2.76
CA ALA A 90 1.84 -19.52 -2.58
C ALA A 90 1.82 -20.46 -3.80
N GLY A 91 2.99 -20.66 -4.42
CA GLY A 91 3.14 -21.47 -5.63
C GLY A 91 3.03 -20.69 -6.94
N ASN A 92 2.73 -19.40 -6.91
CA ASN A 92 3.03 -18.51 -8.02
C ASN A 92 4.55 -18.24 -8.04
N ASN A 93 5.19 -18.40 -9.19
CA ASN A 93 6.62 -18.15 -9.38
C ASN A 93 6.91 -16.70 -9.76
N GLU A 94 5.88 -15.89 -10.00
CA GLU A 94 6.03 -14.45 -10.23
C GLU A 94 6.44 -13.75 -8.93
N GLN A 95 7.33 -12.78 -9.07
CA GLN A 95 7.79 -11.96 -7.95
C GLN A 95 6.72 -10.95 -7.51
N TRP A 96 5.88 -10.52 -8.44
CA TRP A 96 4.93 -9.42 -8.26
C TRP A 96 3.56 -9.80 -8.78
N THR A 97 2.53 -9.24 -8.15
CA THR A 97 1.20 -9.17 -8.76
C THR A 97 1.20 -8.05 -9.81
N GLU A 98 0.08 -7.81 -10.50
CA GLU A 98 -0.04 -6.65 -11.40
C GLU A 98 0.00 -5.30 -10.65
N LEU A 99 -0.07 -5.31 -9.31
CA LEU A 99 0.16 -4.13 -8.49
C LEU A 99 1.63 -3.69 -8.50
N GLY A 100 2.57 -4.61 -8.72
CA GLY A 100 4.01 -4.31 -8.77
C GLY A 100 4.61 -3.89 -7.42
N ASP A 101 5.76 -3.20 -7.49
CA ASP A 101 6.48 -2.64 -6.33
C ASP A 101 5.82 -1.33 -5.87
N VAL A 102 4.61 -1.46 -5.31
CA VAL A 102 3.81 -0.34 -4.81
C VAL A 102 3.41 -0.60 -3.36
N ASP A 103 4.03 0.14 -2.45
CA ASP A 103 3.67 0.07 -1.04
C ASP A 103 2.34 0.79 -0.79
N VAL A 104 1.48 0.19 0.05
CA VAL A 104 0.13 0.68 0.32
C VAL A 104 -0.03 0.96 1.80
N ILE A 105 -0.42 2.19 2.14
CA ILE A 105 -0.54 2.66 3.52
C ILE A 105 -1.98 3.10 3.78
N PHE A 106 -2.62 2.48 4.77
CA PHE A 106 -3.95 2.85 5.25
C PHE A 106 -3.81 3.83 6.43
N LEU A 107 -4.48 4.98 6.33
CA LEU A 107 -4.40 6.04 7.34
C LEU A 107 -5.76 6.41 7.92
N ASP A 108 -5.80 6.69 9.22
CA ASP A 108 -6.97 7.26 9.89
C ASP A 108 -7.15 8.76 9.60
N HIS A 109 -8.19 9.37 10.17
CA HIS A 109 -8.51 10.80 9.99
C HIS A 109 -7.43 11.76 10.52
N ARG A 110 -6.51 11.29 11.37
CA ARG A 110 -5.39 12.05 11.92
C ARG A 110 -4.10 11.82 11.15
N GLY A 111 -4.12 10.93 10.15
CA GLY A 111 -2.93 10.50 9.44
C GLY A 111 -2.11 9.44 10.19
N LYS A 112 -2.67 8.80 11.24
CA LYS A 112 -2.02 7.66 11.91
C LYS A 112 -2.11 6.44 11.01
N MET A 113 -1.02 5.67 10.90
CA MET A 113 -1.00 4.40 10.19
C MET A 113 -1.90 3.37 10.87
N LEU A 114 -2.77 2.76 10.08
CA LEU A 114 -3.61 1.62 10.47
C LEU A 114 -2.99 0.30 9.99
N GLY A 115 -2.24 0.36 8.89
CA GLY A 115 -1.43 -0.73 8.37
C GLY A 115 -0.74 -0.31 7.08
N ALA A 116 0.42 -0.90 6.81
CA ALA A 116 1.19 -0.64 5.60
C ALA A 116 1.72 -1.94 5.00
N THR A 117 2.07 -1.92 3.73
CA THR A 117 2.85 -3.00 3.09
C THR A 117 4.27 -2.54 2.80
N VAL A 118 5.19 -3.50 2.75
CA VAL A 118 6.53 -3.38 2.16
C VAL A 118 6.61 -4.47 1.10
N THR A 119 6.21 -4.09 -0.11
CA THR A 119 5.94 -5.05 -1.20
C THR A 119 7.18 -5.80 -1.63
N HIS A 120 8.34 -5.13 -1.74
CA HIS A 120 9.63 -5.77 -2.03
C HIS A 120 10.14 -6.72 -0.94
N GLU A 121 9.66 -6.60 0.31
CA GLU A 121 9.98 -7.52 1.40
C GLU A 121 8.89 -8.58 1.62
N GLY A 122 7.75 -8.49 0.92
CA GLY A 122 6.61 -9.36 1.15
C GLY A 122 5.92 -9.13 2.51
N MET A 123 6.10 -7.96 3.12
CA MET A 123 5.78 -7.72 4.54
C MET A 123 4.56 -6.81 4.72
N ILE A 124 3.81 -7.05 5.80
CA ILE A 124 2.78 -6.14 6.30
C ILE A 124 3.26 -5.57 7.64
N ILE A 125 3.10 -4.27 7.80
CA ILE A 125 3.41 -3.53 9.03
C ILE A 125 2.11 -3.14 9.70
N THR A 126 2.01 -3.47 10.98
CA THR A 126 0.89 -3.10 11.84
C THR A 126 1.26 -1.89 12.71
N PRO A 127 0.27 -1.22 13.35
CA PRO A 127 0.55 -0.12 14.25
C PRO A 127 1.47 -0.50 15.42
N GLU A 128 1.44 -1.77 15.86
CA GLU A 128 2.31 -2.28 16.93
C GLU A 128 3.77 -2.35 16.50
N ASP A 129 4.03 -2.65 15.22
CA ASP A 129 5.39 -2.70 14.66
C ASP A 129 6.01 -1.29 14.59
N GLU A 130 5.22 -0.28 14.20
CA GLU A 130 5.65 1.13 14.14
C GLU A 130 6.04 1.68 15.53
N GLU A 131 5.29 1.32 16.58
CA GLU A 131 5.58 1.73 17.96
C GLU A 131 6.87 1.10 18.51
N HIS A 132 7.28 -0.07 18.02
CA HIS A 132 8.55 -0.70 18.39
C HIS A 132 9.74 -0.13 17.63
N MET A 133 9.56 0.34 16.39
CA MET A 133 10.64 0.89 15.56
C MET A 133 10.95 2.37 15.87
N THR A 134 10.10 3.04 16.66
CA THR A 134 10.26 4.44 17.07
C THR A 134 10.79 4.61 18.51
N ARG A 135 11.06 3.51 19.23
CA ARG A 135 11.65 3.49 20.58
C ARG A 135 13.14 3.16 20.54
#